data_AF-A0A8J2B0X4-F1
#
_entry.id   AF-A0A8J2B0X4-F1
#
_cell.length_a   1.000
_cell.length_b   1.000
_cell.length_c   1.000
_cell.angle_alpha   90.00
_cell.angle_beta   90.00
_cell.angle_gamma   90.00
#
_symmetry.space_group_name_H-M   'P 1'
#
loop_
_entity.id
_entity.type
_entity.pdbx_description
1 polymer ?
#
loop_
_entity_poly.entity_id
_entity_poly.type
_entity_poly.pdbx_seq_one_letter_code
_entity_poly.pdbx_strand_id
1 'polypeptide(L)'
;MSVTPAQLFQEHVQTWAELWKSGVEIEGEEEIEKTAMAGLYWLLQHYRADTYWSSSPGGIATNSYNGHVFWDTELWMFPPLLLWHPGIAKAALQYRLNTVPGARARAKLGNDPWRSGERALQGYSTNGVRFSWESAITGNEQTPPGFDTGAAEIHNTGDVAFEADQYYKLTRDLDFLNSGGYKDLIEGTGQFWSEYVRWEGAAARVLNVVPPDEEAGYQDDSIFTNAIAEENMRLAVYYMDLHDRRGKFRLDPAPDSATFREKFERTIAGLQKTYPTLYDKNRDAHYEYAG
;
A
#
# COMPACT_ATOMS: atom_id res chain seq x y z
N MET A 1 -22.26 -11.22 -36.12
CA MET A 1 -22.95 -9.94 -36.43
C MET A 1 -21.89 -8.85 -36.45
N SER A 2 -21.92 -7.93 -37.42
CA SER A 2 -21.03 -6.76 -37.42
C SER A 2 -21.59 -5.67 -36.51
N VAL A 3 -20.82 -5.21 -35.54
CA VAL A 3 -21.18 -4.07 -34.69
C VAL A 3 -20.89 -2.77 -35.45
N THR A 4 -21.83 -1.81 -35.43
CA THR A 4 -21.68 -0.51 -36.10
C THR A 4 -21.05 0.53 -35.16
N PRO A 5 -20.42 1.61 -35.68
CA PRO A 5 -19.90 2.69 -34.84
C PRO A 5 -20.95 3.34 -33.93
N ALA A 6 -22.19 3.46 -34.40
CA ALA A 6 -23.29 3.99 -33.60
C ALA A 6 -23.63 3.09 -32.41
N GLN A 7 -23.60 1.77 -32.60
CA GLN A 7 -23.81 0.80 -31.53
C GLN A 7 -22.68 0.87 -30.49
N LEU A 8 -21.42 0.99 -30.92
CA LEU A 8 -20.27 1.15 -30.02
C LEU A 8 -20.35 2.43 -29.20
N PHE A 9 -20.71 3.56 -29.83
CA PHE A 9 -20.88 4.83 -29.12
C PHE A 9 -22.01 4.75 -28.08
N GLN A 10 -23.13 4.11 -28.44
CA GLN A 10 -24.25 3.91 -27.52
C GLN A 10 -23.84 3.06 -26.31
N GLU A 11 -23.12 1.96 -26.53
CA GLU A 11 -22.60 1.08 -25.47
C GLU A 11 -21.61 1.83 -24.55
N HIS A 12 -20.73 2.65 -25.14
CA HIS A 12 -19.81 3.51 -24.40
C HIS A 12 -20.53 4.50 -23.49
N VAL A 13 -21.52 5.24 -24.03
CA VAL A 13 -22.30 6.22 -23.26
C VAL A 13 -23.07 5.52 -22.13
N GLN A 14 -23.66 4.35 -22.40
CA GLN A 14 -24.35 3.57 -21.38
C GLN A 14 -23.41 3.10 -20.27
N THR A 15 -22.21 2.64 -20.63
CA THR A 15 -21.19 2.22 -19.64
C THR A 15 -20.77 3.38 -18.74
N TRP A 16 -20.55 4.57 -19.29
CA TRP A 16 -20.26 5.76 -18.49
C TRP A 16 -21.44 6.19 -17.62
N ALA A 17 -22.67 6.12 -18.14
CA ALA A 17 -23.87 6.43 -17.36
C ALA A 17 -24.03 5.51 -16.14
N GLU A 18 -23.64 4.23 -16.26
CA GLU A 18 -23.61 3.31 -15.11
C GLU A 18 -22.55 3.69 -14.07
N LEU A 19 -21.36 4.14 -14.50
CA LEU A 19 -20.34 4.66 -13.59
C LEU A 19 -20.83 5.93 -12.87
N TRP A 20 -21.45 6.85 -13.60
CA TRP A 20 -21.94 8.12 -13.03
C TRP A 20 -23.15 8.02 -12.11
N LYS A 21 -23.68 6.82 -11.86
CA LYS A 21 -24.64 6.60 -10.76
C LYS A 21 -24.02 6.81 -9.38
N SER A 22 -22.70 6.83 -9.28
CA SER A 22 -21.94 7.13 -8.06
C SER A 22 -20.94 8.25 -8.34
N GLY A 23 -20.69 9.09 -7.34
CA GLY A 23 -19.78 10.24 -7.48
C GLY A 23 -20.05 11.32 -6.45
N VAL A 24 -19.78 12.57 -6.83
CA VAL A 24 -19.90 13.75 -5.99
C VAL A 24 -20.92 14.71 -6.59
N GLU A 25 -21.83 15.23 -5.77
CA GLU A 25 -22.68 16.37 -6.08
C GLU A 25 -22.37 17.49 -5.06
N ILE A 26 -22.16 18.73 -5.51
CA ILE A 26 -21.84 19.89 -4.67
C ILE A 26 -22.82 21.02 -4.97
N GLU A 27 -23.79 21.21 -4.07
CA GLU A 27 -24.81 22.24 -4.21
C GLU A 27 -24.21 23.66 -4.17
N GLY A 28 -24.50 24.45 -5.20
CA GLY A 28 -24.12 25.87 -5.29
C GLY A 28 -22.71 26.13 -5.80
N GLU A 29 -21.89 25.10 -6.05
CA GLU A 29 -20.47 25.24 -6.45
C GLU A 29 -20.14 24.38 -7.69
N GLU A 30 -20.77 24.68 -8.82
CA GLU A 30 -20.69 23.90 -10.07
C GLU A 30 -19.24 23.64 -10.55
N GLU A 31 -18.35 24.62 -10.42
CA GLU A 31 -16.95 24.48 -10.86
C GLU A 31 -16.14 23.54 -9.95
N ILE A 32 -16.46 23.49 -8.65
CA ILE A 32 -15.83 22.54 -7.73
C ILE A 32 -16.34 21.12 -8.04
N GLU A 33 -17.65 20.97 -8.28
CA GLU A 33 -18.24 19.69 -8.67
C GLU A 33 -17.58 19.16 -9.96
N LYS A 34 -17.50 19.99 -11.01
CA LYS A 34 -16.83 19.63 -12.27
C LYS A 34 -15.37 19.22 -12.05
N THR A 35 -14.65 19.92 -11.19
CA THR A 35 -13.25 19.61 -10.89
C THR A 35 -13.10 18.27 -10.18
N ALA A 36 -13.96 17.99 -9.17
CA ALA A 36 -13.97 16.71 -8.48
C ALA A 36 -14.34 15.55 -9.43
N MET A 37 -15.38 15.74 -10.23
CA MET A 37 -15.83 14.76 -11.22
C MET A 37 -14.80 14.54 -12.32
N ALA A 38 -14.05 15.57 -12.73
CA ALA A 38 -12.91 15.42 -13.64
C ALA A 38 -11.80 14.57 -13.03
N GLY A 39 -11.48 14.74 -11.74
CA GLY A 39 -10.53 13.88 -11.03
C GLY A 39 -10.95 12.41 -11.05
N LEU A 40 -12.22 12.13 -10.71
CA LEU A 40 -12.77 10.77 -10.77
C LEU A 40 -12.82 10.22 -12.21
N TYR A 41 -13.15 11.05 -13.19
CA TYR A 41 -13.12 10.68 -14.61
C TYR A 41 -11.75 10.16 -15.02
N TRP A 42 -10.67 10.87 -14.66
CA TRP A 42 -9.32 10.42 -14.98
C TRP A 42 -9.06 9.05 -14.40
N LEU A 43 -9.31 8.83 -13.09
CA LEU A 43 -9.16 7.52 -12.47
C LEU A 43 -9.94 6.41 -13.21
N LEU A 44 -11.20 6.66 -13.54
CA LEU A 44 -12.06 5.69 -14.21
C LEU A 44 -11.64 5.35 -15.65
N GLN A 45 -10.81 6.18 -16.30
CA GLN A 45 -10.30 5.87 -17.63
C GLN A 45 -9.22 4.80 -17.65
N HIS A 46 -8.46 4.65 -16.56
CA HIS A 46 -7.30 3.75 -16.51
C HIS A 46 -7.45 2.59 -15.53
N TYR A 47 -8.50 2.56 -14.71
CA TYR A 47 -8.88 1.38 -13.94
C TYR A 47 -10.13 0.70 -14.49
N ARG A 48 -10.17 -0.63 -14.37
CA ARG A 48 -11.31 -1.44 -14.80
C ARG A 48 -11.53 -2.61 -13.85
N ALA A 49 -12.79 -2.95 -13.60
CA ALA A 49 -13.13 -4.07 -12.72
C ALA A 49 -12.77 -5.45 -13.32
N ASP A 50 -12.62 -5.53 -14.65
CA ASP A 50 -12.34 -6.76 -15.40
C ASP A 50 -10.86 -6.97 -15.74
N THR A 51 -9.97 -6.03 -15.37
CA THR A 51 -8.52 -6.21 -15.54
C THR A 51 -7.76 -5.90 -14.25
N TYR A 52 -6.95 -6.87 -13.79
CA TYR A 52 -6.18 -6.76 -12.54
C TYR A 52 -4.85 -6.02 -12.70
N TRP A 53 -4.92 -4.85 -13.33
CA TRP A 53 -3.81 -3.92 -13.45
C TRP A 53 -4.08 -2.70 -12.58
N SER A 54 -3.04 -2.23 -11.89
CA SER A 54 -3.07 -0.93 -11.24
C SER A 54 -2.59 0.17 -12.20
N SER A 55 -2.50 1.41 -11.73
CA SER A 55 -2.16 2.55 -12.57
C SER A 55 -1.06 3.42 -11.96
N SER A 56 -0.36 4.13 -12.85
CA SER A 56 0.59 5.18 -12.49
C SER A 56 -0.13 6.44 -12.02
N PRO A 57 0.49 7.28 -11.16
CA PRO A 57 0.00 8.63 -10.92
C PRO A 57 -0.11 9.47 -12.21
N GLY A 58 0.65 9.13 -13.25
CA GLY A 58 0.54 9.74 -14.59
C GLY A 58 -0.56 9.17 -15.48
N GLY A 59 -1.34 8.20 -15.00
CA GLY A 59 -2.36 7.47 -15.75
C GLY A 59 -1.79 6.76 -17.00
N ILE A 60 -2.63 6.57 -18.01
CA ILE A 60 -2.24 6.01 -19.32
C ILE A 60 -2.12 7.08 -20.42
N ALA A 61 -2.41 8.34 -20.10
CA ALA A 61 -2.41 9.44 -21.06
C ALA A 61 -1.01 10.01 -21.31
N THR A 62 -0.04 9.70 -20.44
CA THR A 62 1.32 10.22 -20.48
C THR A 62 2.34 9.10 -20.27
N ASN A 63 3.60 9.36 -20.65
CA ASN A 63 4.73 8.48 -20.29
C ASN A 63 5.36 8.84 -18.93
N SER A 64 4.70 9.68 -18.13
CA SER A 64 5.20 10.07 -16.82
C SER A 64 5.38 8.85 -15.92
N TYR A 65 6.48 8.83 -15.16
CA TYR A 65 6.83 7.74 -14.25
C TYR A 65 6.87 6.35 -14.90
N ASN A 66 7.11 6.27 -16.22
CA ASN A 66 7.19 5.02 -16.99
C ASN A 66 5.96 4.09 -16.88
N GLY A 67 4.80 4.63 -16.48
CA GLY A 67 3.62 3.82 -16.20
C GLY A 67 3.77 2.90 -14.98
N HIS A 68 4.76 3.12 -14.12
CA HIS A 68 4.97 2.36 -12.89
C HIS A 68 3.91 2.70 -11.83
N VAL A 69 3.65 1.74 -10.95
CA VAL A 69 2.68 1.82 -9.86
C VAL A 69 3.43 2.15 -8.57
N PHE A 70 2.96 3.18 -7.88
CA PHE A 70 3.54 3.75 -6.66
C PHE A 70 2.53 3.67 -5.51
N TRP A 71 2.96 4.03 -4.30
CA TRP A 71 2.09 4.24 -3.13
C TRP A 71 0.95 5.27 -3.38
N ASP A 72 1.08 6.13 -4.40
CA ASP A 72 0.00 6.97 -4.95
C ASP A 72 -1.31 6.18 -5.15
N THR A 73 -1.18 4.94 -5.62
CA THR A 73 -2.32 4.05 -5.82
C THR A 73 -3.07 3.84 -4.52
N GLU A 74 -2.38 3.35 -3.49
CA GLU A 74 -3.00 2.86 -2.26
C GLU A 74 -3.61 3.97 -1.39
N LEU A 75 -2.96 5.13 -1.34
CA LEU A 75 -3.35 6.19 -0.41
C LEU A 75 -4.14 7.33 -1.05
N TRP A 76 -3.97 7.63 -2.35
CA TRP A 76 -4.65 8.76 -3.02
C TRP A 76 -5.71 8.29 -4.01
N MET A 77 -5.39 7.30 -4.84
CA MET A 77 -6.23 6.91 -5.97
C MET A 77 -7.27 5.86 -5.56
N PHE A 78 -6.91 4.96 -4.65
CA PHE A 78 -7.75 3.87 -4.19
C PHE A 78 -8.97 4.31 -3.37
N PRO A 79 -8.89 5.26 -2.42
CA PRO A 79 -10.05 5.63 -1.59
C PRO A 79 -11.31 6.05 -2.37
N PRO A 80 -11.25 6.95 -3.38
CA PRO A 80 -12.44 7.29 -4.17
C PRO A 80 -12.95 6.11 -5.00
N LEU A 81 -12.05 5.26 -5.53
CA LEU A 81 -12.45 4.05 -6.24
C LEU A 81 -13.16 3.07 -5.31
N LEU A 82 -12.66 2.88 -4.10
CA LEU A 82 -13.26 1.98 -3.12
C LEU A 82 -14.66 2.45 -2.72
N LEU A 83 -14.82 3.76 -2.49
CA LEU A 83 -16.08 4.34 -2.05
C LEU A 83 -17.19 4.23 -3.11
N TRP A 84 -16.89 4.56 -4.36
CA TRP A 84 -17.89 4.66 -5.42
C TRP A 84 -17.91 3.45 -6.37
N HIS A 85 -16.80 2.72 -6.49
CA HIS A 85 -16.62 1.64 -7.46
C HIS A 85 -15.83 0.46 -6.86
N PRO A 86 -16.34 -0.22 -5.81
CA PRO A 86 -15.59 -1.25 -5.09
C PRO A 86 -15.11 -2.42 -5.97
N GLY A 87 -15.81 -2.73 -7.07
CA GLY A 87 -15.35 -3.72 -8.05
C GLY A 87 -14.10 -3.29 -8.83
N ILE A 88 -13.93 -2.00 -9.07
CA ILE A 88 -12.71 -1.42 -9.67
C ILE A 88 -11.59 -1.39 -8.63
N ALA A 89 -11.88 -0.98 -7.39
CA ALA A 89 -10.92 -1.00 -6.29
C ALA A 89 -10.39 -2.42 -6.03
N LYS A 90 -11.25 -3.43 -6.07
CA LYS A 90 -10.85 -4.85 -5.99
C LYS A 90 -9.77 -5.22 -7.00
N ALA A 91 -9.87 -4.69 -8.22
CA ALA A 91 -8.90 -4.98 -9.27
C ALA A 91 -7.53 -4.31 -9.02
N ALA A 92 -7.52 -3.10 -8.45
CA ALA A 92 -6.30 -2.42 -8.01
C ALA A 92 -5.60 -3.22 -6.90
N LEU A 93 -6.33 -3.67 -5.87
CA LEU A 93 -5.78 -4.50 -4.80
C LEU A 93 -5.34 -5.89 -5.32
N GLN A 94 -6.08 -6.47 -6.27
CA GLN A 94 -5.70 -7.75 -6.89
C GLN A 94 -4.35 -7.65 -7.62
N TYR A 95 -3.98 -6.49 -8.17
CA TYR A 95 -2.65 -6.27 -8.72
C TYR A 95 -1.55 -6.42 -7.65
N ARG A 96 -1.74 -5.86 -6.45
CA ARG A 96 -0.80 -6.03 -5.33
C ARG A 96 -0.73 -7.49 -4.87
N LEU A 97 -1.86 -8.19 -4.80
CA LEU A 97 -1.88 -9.64 -4.51
C LEU A 97 -1.07 -10.44 -5.56
N ASN A 98 -1.22 -10.11 -6.85
CA ASN A 98 -0.49 -10.76 -7.94
C ASN A 98 1.03 -10.49 -7.91
N THR A 99 1.45 -9.40 -7.28
CA THR A 99 2.85 -8.96 -7.22
C THR A 99 3.57 -9.32 -5.91
N VAL A 100 2.88 -9.98 -4.97
CA VAL A 100 3.48 -10.56 -3.75
C VAL A 100 4.73 -11.42 -4.02
N PRO A 101 4.80 -12.26 -5.08
CA PRO A 101 6.02 -13.01 -5.39
C PRO A 101 7.26 -12.12 -5.64
N GLY A 102 7.09 -11.02 -6.38
CA GLY A 102 8.16 -10.03 -6.62
C GLY A 102 8.55 -9.30 -5.35
N ALA A 103 7.56 -8.89 -4.56
CA ALA A 103 7.78 -8.24 -3.26
C ALA A 103 8.49 -9.15 -2.24
N ARG A 104 8.22 -10.46 -2.27
CA ARG A 104 8.94 -11.46 -1.46
C ARG A 104 10.37 -11.67 -1.93
N ALA A 105 10.60 -11.67 -3.25
CA ALA A 105 11.95 -11.71 -3.80
C ALA A 105 12.75 -10.46 -3.38
N ARG A 106 12.14 -9.27 -3.42
CA ARG A 106 12.73 -8.01 -2.97
C ARG A 106 13.08 -8.04 -1.47
N ALA A 107 12.16 -8.50 -0.63
CA ALA A 107 12.40 -8.67 0.81
C ALA A 107 13.61 -9.56 1.11
N LYS A 108 13.79 -10.66 0.36
CA LYS A 108 14.92 -11.57 0.51
C LYS A 108 16.24 -10.98 0.03
N LEU A 109 16.23 -10.16 -1.03
CA LEU A 109 17.44 -9.52 -1.54
C LEU A 109 17.97 -8.43 -0.59
N GLY A 110 17.09 -7.78 0.19
CA GLY A 110 17.45 -6.58 0.94
C GLY A 110 17.75 -5.40 0.00
N ASN A 111 18.55 -4.44 0.47
CA ASN A 111 19.01 -3.34 -0.37
C ASN A 111 20.18 -3.78 -1.25
N ASP A 112 20.12 -3.42 -2.53
CA ASP A 112 21.12 -3.77 -3.53
C ASP A 112 22.21 -2.67 -3.57
N PRO A 113 23.48 -2.99 -3.24
CA PRO A 113 24.59 -2.05 -3.32
C PRO A 113 24.75 -1.38 -4.69
N TRP A 114 24.32 -2.05 -5.76
CA TRP A 114 24.45 -1.56 -7.13
C TRP A 114 23.39 -0.52 -7.51
N ARG A 115 22.31 -0.44 -6.72
CA ARG A 115 21.16 0.44 -6.97
C ARG A 115 20.99 1.53 -5.93
N SER A 116 21.74 1.47 -4.83
CA SER A 116 21.50 2.29 -3.64
C SER A 116 22.79 2.96 -3.18
N GLY A 117 22.72 4.19 -2.66
CA GLY A 117 23.88 4.84 -2.03
C GLY A 117 24.44 4.04 -0.85
N GLU A 118 25.68 4.33 -0.41
CA GLU A 118 26.36 3.61 0.68
C GLU A 118 25.52 3.52 1.98
N ARG A 119 24.64 4.50 2.24
CA ARG A 119 23.74 4.52 3.39
C ARG A 119 22.58 3.51 3.29
N ALA A 120 22.11 3.21 2.09
CA ALA A 120 21.07 2.19 1.88
C ALA A 120 21.58 0.76 2.07
N LEU A 121 22.88 0.52 2.22
CA LEU A 121 23.43 -0.82 2.49
C LEU A 121 22.93 -1.47 3.79
N GLN A 122 22.15 -0.73 4.59
CA GLN A 122 21.48 -1.22 5.78
C GLN A 122 20.09 -1.83 5.51
N GLY A 123 19.60 -1.94 4.26
CA GLY A 123 18.36 -2.70 4.03
C GLY A 123 18.61 -4.20 4.10
N TYR A 124 18.08 -4.84 5.13
CA TYR A 124 18.40 -6.24 5.43
C TYR A 124 17.51 -7.23 4.67
N SER A 125 18.06 -8.42 4.43
CA SER A 125 17.28 -9.58 3.98
C SER A 125 16.27 -9.97 5.05
N THR A 126 15.02 -10.15 4.66
CA THR A 126 13.92 -10.62 5.50
C THR A 126 13.17 -11.74 4.79
N ASN A 127 12.39 -12.52 5.54
CA ASN A 127 11.51 -13.56 5.02
C ASN A 127 10.09 -13.04 4.70
N GLY A 128 9.84 -11.75 4.96
CA GLY A 128 8.55 -11.10 4.72
C GLY A 128 8.27 -10.75 3.25
N VAL A 129 7.42 -9.76 3.07
CA VAL A 129 7.02 -9.18 1.79
C VAL A 129 7.32 -7.68 1.84
N ARG A 130 8.09 -7.19 0.87
CA ARG A 130 8.45 -5.78 0.73
C ARG A 130 8.11 -5.34 -0.68
N PHE A 131 7.08 -4.49 -0.82
CA PHE A 131 6.68 -3.99 -2.12
C PHE A 131 7.74 -3.05 -2.70
N SER A 132 7.89 -3.06 -4.02
CA SER A 132 8.78 -2.11 -4.70
C SER A 132 8.23 -0.69 -4.65
N TRP A 133 9.13 0.28 -4.57
CA TRP A 133 8.76 1.69 -4.66
C TRP A 133 8.08 1.97 -6.00
N GLU A 134 8.74 1.54 -7.08
CA GLU A 134 8.17 1.51 -8.42
C GLU A 134 7.88 0.08 -8.83
N SER A 135 6.60 -0.24 -8.98
CA SER A 135 6.14 -1.56 -9.40
C SER A 135 5.68 -1.58 -10.85
N ALA A 136 5.92 -2.69 -11.54
CA ALA A 136 5.41 -2.94 -12.89
C ALA A 136 4.80 -4.36 -12.96
N ILE A 137 4.99 -5.07 -14.07
CA ILE A 137 4.30 -6.34 -14.39
C ILE A 137 4.58 -7.43 -13.33
N THR A 138 5.80 -7.50 -12.80
CA THR A 138 6.25 -8.62 -11.94
C THR A 138 6.26 -8.30 -10.46
N GLY A 139 6.07 -7.04 -10.06
CA GLY A 139 6.28 -6.60 -8.68
C GLY A 139 7.75 -6.47 -8.26
N ASN A 140 8.69 -6.66 -9.18
CA ASN A 140 10.11 -6.41 -8.91
C ASN A 140 10.39 -4.91 -8.95
N GLU A 141 11.39 -4.47 -8.18
CA GLU A 141 11.83 -3.07 -8.15
C GLU A 141 12.20 -2.54 -9.54
N GLN A 142 11.51 -1.49 -9.96
CA GLN A 142 11.73 -0.80 -11.24
C GLN A 142 12.31 0.59 -11.07
N THR A 143 12.48 1.08 -9.84
CA THR A 143 13.09 2.40 -9.62
C THR A 143 14.45 2.46 -10.31
N PRO A 144 14.68 3.48 -11.17
CA PRO A 144 15.93 3.59 -11.90
C PRO A 144 17.12 3.64 -10.93
N PRO A 145 18.28 3.06 -11.29
CA PRO A 145 19.48 3.18 -10.45
C PRO A 145 19.83 4.65 -10.21
N GLY A 146 20.24 4.97 -8.98
CA GLY A 146 20.61 6.33 -8.57
C GLY A 146 19.50 7.12 -7.87
N PHE A 147 18.28 6.57 -7.78
CA PHE A 147 17.23 7.10 -6.91
C PHE A 147 17.16 6.27 -5.62
N ASP A 148 17.36 6.93 -4.48
CA ASP A 148 17.45 6.28 -3.17
C ASP A 148 16.09 5.73 -2.68
N THR A 149 14.97 6.26 -3.20
CA THR A 149 13.60 5.88 -2.83
C THR A 149 13.34 4.38 -3.02
N GLY A 150 13.76 3.80 -4.15
CA GLY A 150 13.66 2.35 -4.39
C GLY A 150 14.35 1.48 -3.33
N ALA A 151 15.36 2.02 -2.65
CA ALA A 151 16.09 1.33 -1.59
C ALA A 151 15.60 1.68 -0.17
N ALA A 152 15.14 2.91 0.06
CA ALA A 152 14.99 3.45 1.40
C ALA A 152 13.57 3.91 1.73
N GLU A 153 12.73 4.16 0.72
CA GLU A 153 11.34 4.56 0.93
C GLU A 153 10.44 3.33 0.97
N ILE A 154 10.31 2.78 2.17
CA ILE A 154 9.74 1.45 2.39
C ILE A 154 8.37 1.46 3.06
N HIS A 155 7.82 2.65 3.35
CA HIS A 155 6.51 2.80 3.97
C HIS A 155 5.39 2.25 3.07
N ASN A 156 5.58 2.29 1.74
CA ASN A 156 4.72 1.67 0.72
C ASN A 156 4.32 0.22 1.03
N THR A 157 5.17 -0.52 1.74
CA THR A 157 4.90 -1.90 2.14
C THR A 157 3.77 -1.99 3.16
N GLY A 158 3.66 -1.04 4.08
CA GLY A 158 2.51 -0.92 4.97
C GLY A 158 1.31 -0.20 4.34
N ASP A 159 1.52 0.70 3.38
CA ASP A 159 0.42 1.35 2.66
C ASP A 159 -0.44 0.35 1.89
N VAL A 160 0.18 -0.67 1.29
CA VAL A 160 -0.53 -1.78 0.63
C VAL A 160 -1.32 -2.63 1.63
N ALA A 161 -0.81 -2.84 2.84
CA ALA A 161 -1.58 -3.51 3.90
C ALA A 161 -2.75 -2.64 4.38
N PHE A 162 -2.59 -1.32 4.37
CA PHE A 162 -3.65 -0.37 4.69
C PHE A 162 -4.74 -0.34 3.61
N GLU A 163 -4.39 -0.35 2.32
CA GLU A 163 -5.32 -0.51 1.18
C GLU A 163 -6.20 -1.76 1.36
N ALA A 164 -5.54 -2.89 1.63
CA ALA A 164 -6.17 -4.17 1.89
C ALA A 164 -7.20 -4.08 3.04
N ASP A 165 -6.83 -3.41 4.13
CA ASP A 165 -7.72 -3.18 5.27
C ASP A 165 -8.92 -2.29 4.94
N GLN A 166 -8.70 -1.18 4.22
CA GLN A 166 -9.78 -0.30 3.77
C GLN A 166 -10.79 -1.09 2.91
N TYR A 167 -10.31 -1.92 1.97
CA TYR A 167 -11.16 -2.76 1.14
C TYR A 167 -12.06 -3.67 1.98
N TYR A 168 -11.47 -4.38 2.94
CA TYR A 168 -12.22 -5.28 3.80
C TYR A 168 -13.24 -4.53 4.66
N LYS A 169 -12.83 -3.43 5.29
CA LYS A 169 -13.68 -2.66 6.20
C LYS A 169 -14.94 -2.15 5.50
N LEU A 170 -14.83 -1.73 4.23
CA LEU A 170 -15.96 -1.25 3.46
C LEU A 170 -16.81 -2.39 2.86
N THR A 171 -16.19 -3.37 2.21
CA THR A 171 -16.91 -4.36 1.39
C THR A 171 -17.34 -5.61 2.16
N ARG A 172 -16.59 -5.99 3.20
CA ARG A 172 -16.71 -7.28 3.90
C ARG A 172 -16.65 -8.50 2.96
N ASP A 173 -15.98 -8.37 1.82
CA ASP A 173 -15.82 -9.42 0.81
C ASP A 173 -14.85 -10.52 1.29
N LEU A 174 -15.35 -11.40 2.15
CA LEU A 174 -14.57 -12.51 2.73
C LEU A 174 -14.11 -13.52 1.68
N ASP A 175 -14.86 -13.70 0.59
CA ASP A 175 -14.49 -14.63 -0.47
C ASP A 175 -13.23 -14.15 -1.19
N PHE A 176 -13.11 -12.85 -1.40
CA PHE A 176 -11.85 -12.26 -1.90
C PHE A 176 -10.71 -12.39 -0.91
N LEU A 177 -10.94 -12.14 0.38
CA LEU A 177 -9.90 -12.31 1.39
C LEU A 177 -9.40 -13.76 1.52
N ASN A 178 -10.30 -14.72 1.34
CA ASN A 178 -9.97 -16.15 1.36
C ASN A 178 -9.27 -16.60 0.07
N SER A 179 -9.30 -15.80 -1.00
CA SER A 179 -8.57 -16.09 -2.23
C SER A 179 -7.06 -15.86 -2.02
N GLY A 180 -6.24 -16.73 -2.60
CA GLY A 180 -4.91 -17.14 -2.11
C GLY A 180 -3.76 -16.12 -2.13
N GLY A 181 -3.95 -14.94 -1.59
CA GLY A 181 -2.87 -13.96 -1.43
C GLY A 181 -3.07 -12.95 -0.29
N TYR A 182 -4.30 -12.73 0.19
CA TYR A 182 -4.55 -11.67 1.18
C TYR A 182 -3.84 -11.94 2.50
N LYS A 183 -3.93 -13.17 3.00
CA LYS A 183 -3.19 -13.64 4.17
C LYS A 183 -1.68 -13.42 4.00
N ASP A 184 -1.14 -13.91 2.89
CA ASP A 184 0.29 -13.85 2.59
C ASP A 184 0.80 -12.41 2.46
N LEU A 185 -0.03 -11.49 1.97
CA LEU A 185 0.24 -10.05 1.91
C LEU A 185 0.28 -9.45 3.32
N ILE A 186 -0.79 -9.62 4.11
CA ILE A 186 -0.89 -9.01 5.44
C ILE A 186 0.16 -9.59 6.40
N GLU A 187 0.27 -10.91 6.52
CA GLU A 187 1.27 -11.55 7.39
C GLU A 187 2.69 -11.31 6.88
N GLY A 188 2.89 -11.33 5.56
CA GLY A 188 4.21 -11.14 4.96
C GLY A 188 4.75 -9.73 5.16
N THR A 189 3.91 -8.70 5.02
CA THR A 189 4.32 -7.31 5.22
C THR A 189 4.52 -6.99 6.71
N GLY A 190 3.70 -7.55 7.61
CA GLY A 190 3.96 -7.52 9.06
C GLY A 190 5.27 -8.23 9.44
N GLN A 191 5.56 -9.38 8.82
CA GLN A 191 6.83 -10.09 8.99
C GLN A 191 8.03 -9.25 8.56
N PHE A 192 7.93 -8.56 7.42
CA PHE A 192 8.97 -7.65 6.96
C PHE A 192 9.30 -6.61 8.04
N TRP A 193 8.32 -5.87 8.54
CA TRP A 193 8.56 -4.85 9.58
C TRP A 193 9.16 -5.43 10.85
N SER A 194 8.66 -6.58 11.30
CA SER A 194 9.16 -7.27 12.49
C SER A 194 10.62 -7.72 12.41
N GLU A 195 11.15 -7.89 11.19
CA GLU A 195 12.54 -8.30 10.91
C GLU A 195 13.42 -7.10 10.53
N TYR A 196 12.81 -6.06 9.98
CA TYR A 196 13.49 -4.86 9.54
C TYR A 196 13.96 -3.97 10.71
N VAL A 197 13.13 -3.83 11.76
CA VAL A 197 13.44 -2.96 12.90
C VAL A 197 14.77 -3.30 13.58
N ARG A 198 15.38 -2.30 14.21
CA ARG A 198 16.60 -2.43 15.01
C ARG A 198 16.30 -2.19 16.48
N TRP A 199 16.69 -3.15 17.31
CA TRP A 199 16.45 -3.09 18.74
C TRP A 199 17.54 -2.30 19.44
N GLU A 200 17.16 -1.23 20.14
CA GLU A 200 18.02 -0.47 21.04
C GLU A 200 17.45 -0.59 22.47
N GLY A 201 18.04 -1.52 23.23
CA GLY A 201 17.48 -1.93 24.52
C GLY A 201 16.06 -2.50 24.34
N ALA A 202 15.07 -1.80 24.89
CA ALA A 202 13.67 -2.20 24.79
C ALA A 202 12.88 -1.49 23.69
N ALA A 203 13.49 -0.51 23.00
CA ALA A 203 12.90 0.21 21.88
C ALA A 203 13.22 -0.48 20.56
N ALA A 204 12.29 -0.42 19.61
CA ALA A 204 12.51 -0.83 18.23
C ALA A 204 12.52 0.42 17.36
N ARG A 205 13.53 0.53 16.50
CA ARG A 205 13.81 1.71 15.69
C ARG A 205 13.81 1.33 14.21
N VAL A 206 13.36 2.23 13.35
CA VAL A 206 13.43 2.08 11.88
C VAL A 206 14.48 3.06 11.41
N LEU A 207 15.61 2.54 10.90
CA LEU A 207 16.80 3.35 10.64
C LEU A 207 17.05 3.47 9.14
N ASN A 208 17.65 4.57 8.72
CA ASN A 208 18.10 4.83 7.35
C ASN A 208 17.01 4.63 6.28
N VAL A 209 15.84 5.22 6.51
CA VAL A 209 14.71 5.22 5.58
C VAL A 209 14.49 6.61 4.98
N VAL A 210 13.89 6.67 3.81
CA VAL A 210 13.38 7.93 3.25
C VAL A 210 11.92 8.06 3.72
N PRO A 211 11.55 9.19 4.37
CA PRO A 211 10.15 9.48 4.69
C PRO A 211 9.39 9.95 3.44
N PRO A 212 8.05 10.11 3.50
CA PRO A 212 7.28 10.82 2.49
C PRO A 212 7.88 12.14 1.98
N ASP A 213 8.55 12.88 2.86
CA ASP A 213 9.40 14.01 2.45
C ASP A 213 10.71 13.50 1.85
N GLU A 214 10.67 13.17 0.55
CA GLU A 214 11.84 12.62 -0.16
C GLU A 214 13.08 13.54 -0.09
N GLU A 215 12.87 14.86 0.05
CA GLU A 215 13.95 15.87 0.16
C GLU A 215 14.74 15.74 1.47
N ALA A 216 14.13 15.15 2.52
CA ALA A 216 14.83 14.85 3.76
C ALA A 216 15.93 13.79 3.57
N GLY A 217 15.85 12.97 2.52
CA GLY A 217 16.77 11.87 2.28
C GLY A 217 16.74 10.82 3.39
N TYR A 218 17.89 10.20 3.69
CA TYR A 218 17.98 9.14 4.70
C TYR A 218 17.82 9.68 6.12
N GLN A 219 16.78 9.22 6.80
CA GLN A 219 16.43 9.57 8.16
C GLN A 219 16.24 8.34 9.04
N ASP A 220 16.44 8.54 10.35
CA ASP A 220 16.12 7.54 11.37
C ASP A 220 14.77 7.89 12.00
N ASP A 221 13.98 6.87 12.31
CA ASP A 221 12.70 6.97 13.01
C ASP A 221 11.74 8.02 12.43
N SER A 222 11.58 8.03 11.10
CA SER A 222 10.47 8.73 10.45
C SER A 222 9.15 8.38 11.15
N ILE A 223 8.44 9.39 11.65
CA ILE A 223 7.20 9.21 12.39
C ILE A 223 6.14 8.54 11.51
N PHE A 224 6.08 8.93 10.23
CA PHE A 224 5.17 8.32 9.26
C PHE A 224 5.51 6.85 9.04
N THR A 225 6.78 6.55 8.75
CA THR A 225 7.22 5.17 8.47
C THR A 225 7.03 4.28 9.70
N ASN A 226 7.32 4.78 10.91
CA ASN A 226 7.09 4.06 12.15
C ASN A 226 5.60 3.79 12.39
N ALA A 227 4.75 4.78 12.16
CA ALA A 227 3.30 4.65 12.32
C ALA A 227 2.71 3.62 11.33
N ILE A 228 3.14 3.65 10.07
CA ILE A 228 2.74 2.67 9.05
C ILE A 228 3.25 1.28 9.38
N ALA A 229 4.47 1.15 9.89
CA ALA A 229 5.02 -0.14 10.33
C ALA A 229 4.22 -0.73 11.51
N GLU A 230 3.91 0.10 12.52
CA GLU A 230 3.06 -0.30 13.63
C GLU A 230 1.67 -0.71 13.16
N GLU A 231 1.01 0.14 12.36
CA GLU A 231 -0.36 -0.11 11.91
C GLU A 231 -0.42 -1.39 11.06
N ASN A 232 0.54 -1.61 10.16
CA ASN A 232 0.60 -2.85 9.40
C ASN A 232 0.68 -4.09 10.33
N MET A 233 1.57 -4.09 11.32
CA MET A 233 1.63 -5.21 12.27
C MET A 233 0.36 -5.34 13.12
N ARG A 234 -0.33 -4.24 13.47
CA ARG A 234 -1.63 -4.27 14.13
C ARG A 234 -2.70 -4.90 13.25
N LEU A 235 -2.72 -4.55 11.97
CA LEU A 235 -3.60 -5.16 10.98
C LEU A 235 -3.29 -6.65 10.86
N ALA A 236 -2.02 -7.04 10.80
CA ALA A 236 -1.62 -8.45 10.77
C ALA A 236 -2.16 -9.23 11.97
N VAL A 237 -1.97 -8.73 13.19
CA VAL A 237 -2.56 -9.35 14.40
C VAL A 237 -4.09 -9.39 14.33
N TYR A 238 -4.73 -8.29 13.91
CA TYR A 238 -6.19 -8.23 13.75
C TYR A 238 -6.70 -9.29 12.79
N TYR A 239 -6.09 -9.45 11.62
CA TYR A 239 -6.51 -10.42 10.61
C TYR A 239 -6.20 -11.87 11.02
N MET A 240 -5.11 -12.11 11.73
CA MET A 240 -4.81 -13.43 12.32
C MET A 240 -5.90 -13.86 13.32
N ASP A 241 -6.42 -12.91 14.11
CA ASP A 241 -7.48 -13.15 15.11
C ASP A 241 -8.90 -13.03 14.50
N LEU A 242 -9.01 -12.53 13.27
CA LEU A 242 -10.28 -12.30 12.62
C LEU A 242 -10.94 -13.66 12.33
N HIS A 243 -12.05 -13.88 13.01
CA HIS A 243 -12.94 -15.01 12.79
C HIS A 243 -14.34 -14.48 12.48
N ASP A 244 -14.90 -14.87 11.33
CA ASP A 244 -16.31 -14.57 11.07
C ASP A 244 -17.21 -15.47 11.91
N ARG A 245 -18.30 -14.91 12.46
CA ARG A 245 -19.29 -15.62 13.28
C ARG A 245 -19.96 -16.77 12.54
N ARG A 246 -19.87 -16.80 11.21
CA ARG A 246 -20.43 -17.86 10.35
C ARG A 246 -19.41 -18.95 9.99
N GLY A 247 -18.18 -18.88 10.51
CA GLY A 247 -17.13 -19.88 10.28
C GLY A 247 -16.54 -19.90 8.86
N LYS A 248 -16.83 -18.88 8.05
CA LYS A 248 -16.37 -18.79 6.65
C LYS A 248 -15.02 -18.11 6.48
N PHE A 249 -14.58 -17.38 7.50
CA PHE A 249 -13.29 -16.73 7.53
C PHE A 249 -12.51 -17.27 8.71
N ARG A 250 -11.53 -18.10 8.39
CA ARG A 250 -10.50 -18.56 9.31
C ARG A 250 -9.22 -18.55 8.51
N LEU A 251 -8.35 -17.60 8.78
CA LEU A 251 -6.95 -17.77 8.41
C LEU A 251 -6.42 -18.85 9.33
N ASP A 252 -6.42 -20.10 8.87
CA ASP A 252 -5.89 -21.19 9.67
C ASP A 252 -4.46 -20.80 10.08
N PRO A 253 -4.16 -20.78 11.40
CA PRO A 253 -2.86 -20.35 11.86
C PRO A 253 -1.78 -21.15 11.14
N ALA A 254 -0.84 -20.46 10.47
CA ALA A 254 0.38 -21.13 10.03
C ALA A 254 1.05 -21.79 11.26
N PRO A 255 1.83 -22.86 11.11
CA PRO A 255 2.51 -23.51 12.24
C PRO A 255 3.29 -22.53 13.14
N ASP A 256 3.77 -21.43 12.55
CA ASP A 256 4.54 -20.38 13.22
C ASP A 256 3.71 -19.15 13.64
N SER A 257 2.39 -19.15 13.43
CA SER A 257 1.51 -17.99 13.71
C SER A 257 1.55 -17.48 15.15
N ALA A 258 1.66 -18.38 16.15
CA ALA A 258 1.84 -17.96 17.54
C ALA A 258 3.16 -17.18 17.72
N THR A 259 4.22 -17.59 17.00
CA THR A 259 5.51 -16.89 17.03
C THR A 259 5.46 -15.57 16.24
N PHE A 260 4.69 -15.48 15.15
CA PHE A 260 4.48 -14.23 14.43
C PHE A 260 3.70 -13.21 15.27
N ARG A 261 2.61 -13.64 15.90
CA ARG A 261 1.79 -12.79 16.78
C ARG A 261 2.63 -12.16 17.88
N GLU A 262 3.34 -12.98 18.65
CA GLU A 262 4.21 -12.50 19.73
C GLU A 262 5.30 -11.55 19.20
N LYS A 263 5.87 -11.85 18.03
CA LYS A 263 6.88 -11.00 17.40
C LYS A 263 6.31 -9.65 16.97
N PHE A 264 5.11 -9.62 16.38
CA PHE A 264 4.43 -8.39 15.96
C PHE A 264 4.08 -7.53 17.18
N GLU A 265 3.43 -8.11 18.19
CA GLU A 265 3.08 -7.40 19.42
C GLU A 265 4.32 -6.88 20.15
N ARG A 266 5.39 -7.68 20.22
CA ARG A 266 6.68 -7.24 20.78
C ARG A 266 7.21 -6.05 19.99
N THR A 267 7.28 -6.13 18.67
CA THR A 267 7.83 -5.04 17.84
C THR A 267 6.98 -3.78 17.92
N ILE A 268 5.64 -3.89 17.92
CA ILE A 268 4.72 -2.77 18.17
C ILE A 268 5.06 -2.10 19.50
N ALA A 269 5.16 -2.86 20.59
CA ALA A 269 5.53 -2.32 21.91
C ALA A 269 6.95 -1.72 21.94
N GLY A 270 7.84 -2.17 21.05
CA GLY A 270 9.16 -1.59 20.83
C GLY A 270 9.08 -0.23 20.13
N LEU A 271 8.33 -0.12 19.02
CA LEU A 271 8.15 1.12 18.25
C LEU A 271 7.50 2.21 19.11
N GLN A 272 6.52 1.84 19.93
CA GLN A 272 5.84 2.76 20.85
C GLN A 272 6.76 3.39 21.89
N LYS A 273 7.93 2.79 22.18
CA LYS A 273 8.93 3.37 23.07
C LYS A 273 9.81 4.40 22.36
N THR A 274 9.77 4.47 21.03
CA THR A 274 10.49 5.45 20.22
C THR A 274 9.68 6.74 20.08
N TYR A 275 8.34 6.69 20.01
CA TYR A 275 7.52 7.91 19.85
C TYR A 275 7.74 9.02 20.88
N PRO A 276 7.98 8.74 22.19
CA PRO A 276 8.28 9.80 23.15
C PRO A 276 9.55 10.58 22.83
N THR A 277 10.50 10.00 22.10
CA THR A 277 11.72 10.72 21.66
C THR A 277 11.46 11.62 20.45
N LEU A 278 10.33 11.42 19.77
CA LEU A 278 9.88 12.18 18.60
C LEU A 278 8.80 13.21 18.95
N TYR A 279 8.50 13.47 20.22
CA TYR A 279 7.42 14.39 20.62
C TYR A 279 7.96 15.59 21.41
N ASP A 280 7.73 16.80 20.91
CA ASP A 280 8.01 18.05 21.63
C ASP A 280 6.78 18.50 22.40
N LYS A 281 6.77 18.21 23.70
CA LYS A 281 5.70 18.62 24.63
C LYS A 281 5.45 20.13 24.69
N ASN A 282 6.45 20.97 24.37
CA ASN A 282 6.29 22.42 24.43
C ASN A 282 5.58 22.96 23.19
N ARG A 283 5.69 22.25 22.07
CA ARG A 283 5.06 22.59 20.78
C ARG A 283 3.77 21.81 20.54
N ASP A 284 3.51 20.77 21.33
CA ASP A 284 2.44 19.79 21.10
C ASP A 284 2.49 19.22 19.68
N ALA A 285 3.69 18.80 19.27
CA ALA A 285 3.97 18.34 17.91
C ALA A 285 4.99 17.22 17.89
N HIS A 286 4.88 16.35 16.89
CA HIS A 286 5.91 15.37 16.58
C HIS A 286 6.99 15.95 15.67
N TYR A 287 8.24 15.58 15.90
CA TYR A 287 9.29 15.68 14.90
C TYR A 287 8.99 14.69 13.78
N GLU A 288 9.35 15.05 12.55
CA GLU A 288 9.14 14.19 11.40
C GLU A 288 10.01 12.94 11.43
N TYR A 289 11.21 13.05 12.00
CA TYR A 289 12.19 11.98 12.18
C TYR A 289 13.12 12.30 13.37
N ALA A 290 13.96 11.35 13.78
CA ALA A 290 14.94 11.55 14.85
C ALA A 290 16.13 12.42 14.39
N GLY A 291 16.37 13.51 15.10
CA GLY A 291 17.43 14.49 14.81
C GLY A 291 16.95 15.91 15.05
#